data_AF-A0A3D2J0D0-F1
#
_entry.id   AF-A0A3D2J0D0-F1
#
_cell.length_a   1.000
_cell.length_b   1.000
_cell.length_c   1.000
_cell.angle_alpha   90.00
_cell.angle_beta   90.00
_cell.angle_gamma   90.00
#
_symmetry.space_group_name_H-M   'P 1'
#
loop_
_entity.id
_entity.type
_entity.pdbx_description
1 polymer ?
#
loop_
_entity_poly.entity_id
_entity_poly.type
_entity_poly.pdbx_seq_one_letter_code
_entity_poly.pdbx_strand_id
1 'polypeptide(L)' 'MDNIRGAREIGDVKIYACSMTMELFDMKLEDLDPIVDDVTGVATFVERAKEGRVTLFI' A
#
# COMPACT_ATOMS: atom_id res chain seq x y z
N MET A 1 2.67 9.19 10.85
CA MET A 1 2.05 7.84 10.75
C MET A 1 2.75 6.90 11.73
N ASP A 2 2.63 7.16 13.03
CA ASP A 2 3.53 6.53 14.01
C ASP A 2 3.15 5.08 14.30
N ASN A 3 1.85 4.77 14.24
CA ASN A 3 1.31 3.42 14.33
C ASN A 3 1.85 2.50 13.22
N ILE A 4 1.88 2.96 11.97
CA ILE A 4 2.34 2.15 10.83
C ILE A 4 3.88 2.03 10.83
N ARG A 5 4.60 3.08 11.26
CA ARG A 5 6.05 3.01 11.45
C ARG A 5 6.41 2.00 12.53
N GLY A 6 5.75 2.04 13.68
CA GLY A 6 5.94 1.04 14.74
C GLY A 6 5.59 -0.38 14.28
N ALA A 7 4.55 -0.56 13.47
CA ALA A 7 4.21 -1.87 12.90
C ALA A 7 5.33 -2.45 12.01
N ARG A 8 6.05 -1.59 11.26
CA ARG A 8 7.22 -2.01 10.47
C ARG A 8 8.44 -2.36 11.32
N GLU A 9 8.60 -1.75 12.50
CA GLU A 9 9.72 -2.06 13.39
C GLU A 9 9.60 -3.47 14.01
N ILE A 10 8.37 -3.96 14.19
CA ILE A 10 8.09 -5.24 14.86
C ILE A 10 7.63 -6.35 13.91
N GLY A 11 7.43 -6.06 12.61
CA GLY A 11 6.91 -7.04 11.66
C GLY A 11 7.10 -6.66 10.18
N ASP A 12 6.75 -7.59 9.29
CA ASP A 12 6.84 -7.39 7.84
C ASP A 12 5.57 -6.72 7.31
N VAL A 13 5.61 -5.38 7.24
CA VAL A 13 4.50 -4.56 6.74
C VAL A 13 4.95 -3.83 5.49
N LYS A 14 4.25 -4.08 4.38
CA LYS A 14 4.44 -3.39 3.10
C LYS A 14 3.25 -2.50 2.78
N ILE A 15 3.53 -1.31 2.27
CA ILE A 15 2.53 -0.28 1.96
C ILE A 15 2.62 0.03 0.48
N TYR A 16 1.49 -0.13 -0.21
CA TYR A 16 1.38 0.09 -1.64
C TYR A 16 0.37 1.20 -1.94
N ALA A 17 0.72 2.09 -2.86
CA ALA A 17 -0.23 3.06 -3.39
C ALA A 17 -0.99 2.48 -4.59
N CYS A 18 -2.29 2.74 -4.69
CA CYS A 18 -3.12 2.30 -5.81
C CYS A 18 -2.86 3.21 -7.03
N SER A 19 -2.35 2.63 -8.11
CA SER A 19 -2.00 3.38 -9.34
C SER A 19 -3.19 4.14 -9.93
N MET A 20 -4.36 3.51 -10.00
CA MET A 20 -5.58 4.14 -10.54
C MET A 20 -6.03 5.32 -9.68
N THR A 21 -5.87 5.23 -8.36
CA THR A 21 -6.22 6.33 -7.45
C THR A 21 -5.25 7.49 -7.63
N MET A 22 -3.95 7.22 -7.76
CA MET A 22 -2.96 8.27 -8.03
C MET A 22 -3.26 9.01 -9.34
N GLU A 23 -3.58 8.28 -10.40
CA GLU A 23 -3.97 8.87 -11.69
C GLU A 23 -5.24 9.72 -11.58
N LEU A 24 -6.27 9.23 -10.87
CA LEU A 24 -7.54 9.94 -10.66
C LEU A 24 -7.34 11.30 -9.98
N PHE A 25 -6.36 11.41 -9.09
CA PHE A 25 -6.06 12.61 -8.32
C PHE A 25 -4.83 13.38 -8.81
N ASP A 26 -4.27 13.02 -9.97
CA ASP A 26 -3.05 13.63 -10.53
C ASP A 26 -1.87 13.67 -9.53
N MET A 27 -1.71 12.60 -8.75
CA MET A 27 -0.66 12.46 -7.73
C MET A 27 0.56 11.73 -8.27
N LYS A 28 1.74 12.16 -7.82
CA LYS A 28 3.02 11.48 -8.05
C LYS A 28 3.52 10.80 -6.79
N LEU A 29 4.51 9.93 -6.93
CA LEU A 29 5.13 9.25 -5.79
C LEU A 29 5.77 10.24 -4.79
N GLU A 30 6.32 11.35 -5.29
CA GLU A 30 6.92 12.43 -4.48
C GLU A 30 5.89 13.17 -3.61
N ASP A 31 4.61 13.07 -3.92
CA ASP A 31 3.52 13.64 -3.12
C ASP A 31 3.08 12.73 -1.97
N LEU A 32 3.59 11.48 -1.91
CA LEU A 32 3.23 10.50 -0.91
C LEU A 32 4.21 10.49 0.28
N ASP A 33 3.75 10.00 1.43
CA ASP A 33 4.64 9.76 2.57
C ASP A 33 5.72 8.73 2.18
N PRO A 34 7.02 8.96 2.50
CA PRO A 34 8.12 8.04 2.19
C PRO A 34 7.95 6.62 2.74
N ILE A 35 6.94 6.37 3.58
CA ILE A 35 6.56 5.04 4.05
C ILE A 35 5.96 4.16 2.94
N VAL A 36 5.54 4.72 1.80
CA VAL A 36 5.06 3.94 0.64
C VAL A 36 6.23 3.22 0.00
N ASP A 37 6.17 1.88 -0.10
CA ASP A 37 7.26 1.11 -0.71
C ASP A 37 7.20 1.12 -2.23
N ASP A 38 5.99 1.07 -2.79
CA ASP A 38 5.79 0.89 -4.23
C ASP A 38 4.36 1.28 -4.67
N VAL A 39 4.17 1.44 -5.97
CA VAL A 39 2.88 1.71 -6.62
C VAL A 39 2.39 0.44 -7.29
N THR A 40 1.13 0.04 -7.04
CA THR A 40 0.58 -1.21 -7.55
C THR A 40 -0.82 -1.06 -8.12
N GLY A 41 -1.16 -1.94 -9.06
CA GLY A 41 -2.48 -2.02 -9.67
C GLY A 41 -3.37 -3.09 -9.02
N VAL A 42 -4.65 -3.06 -9.37
CA VAL A 42 -5.67 -3.97 -8.81
C VAL A 42 -5.34 -5.45 -9.02
N ALA A 43 -4.78 -5.83 -10.18
CA ALA A 43 -4.45 -7.22 -10.47
C ALA A 43 -3.38 -7.76 -9.50
N THR A 44 -2.31 -6.99 -9.27
CA THR A 44 -1.25 -7.35 -8.32
C THR A 44 -1.77 -7.40 -6.88
N PHE A 45 -2.66 -6.47 -6.50
CA PHE A 45 -3.32 -6.53 -5.20
C PHE A 45 -4.13 -7.82 -5.03
N VAL A 46 -4.95 -8.18 -6.02
CA VAL A 46 -5.79 -9.39 -5.96
C VAL A 46 -4.95 -10.66 -5.87
N GLU A 47 -3.87 -10.79 -6.64
CA GLU A 47 -2.98 -11.96 -6.54
C GLU A 47 -2.35 -12.08 -5.15
N ARG A 48 -1.86 -10.99 -4.57
CA ARG A 48 -1.32 -11.00 -3.19
C ARG A 48 -2.39 -11.27 -2.14
N ALA A 49 -3.58 -10.69 -2.30
CA ALA A 49 -4.68 -10.87 -1.37
C ALA A 49 -5.16 -12.33 -1.30
N LYS A 50 -5.05 -13.09 -2.40
CA LYS A 50 -5.34 -14.54 -2.42
C LYS A 50 -4.38 -15.35 -1.55
N GLU A 51 -3.14 -14.91 -1.40
CA GLU A 51 -2.14 -15.53 -0.52
C GLU A 51 -2.36 -15.16 0.96
N GLY A 52 -3.08 -14.06 1.21
CA GLY A 52 -3.46 -13.61 2.54
C GLY A 52 -4.50 -14.51 3.19
N ARG A 53 -4.37 -14.74 4.51
CA ARG A 53 -5.38 -15.48 5.30
C ARG A 53 -6.67 -14.69 5.49
N VAL A 54 -6.56 -13.36 5.55
CA VAL A 54 -7.65 -12.42 5.79
C VAL A 54 -7.43 -11.20 4.91
N THR A 55 -8.48 -10.76 4.25
CA THR A 55 -8.51 -9.53 3.48
C THR A 55 -9.63 -8.65 4.03
N LEU A 56 -9.30 -7.42 4.39
CA LEU A 56 -10.24 -6.44 4.92
C LEU A 56 -10.41 -5.30 3.92
N PHE A 57 -11.62 -4.77 3.83
CA PHE A 57 -11.93 -3.53 3.13
C PHE A 57 -12.40 -2.52 4.18
N ILE A 58 -11.63 -1.45 4.37
CA ILE A 58 -11.79 -0.46 5.44
C ILE A 58 -12.06 0.90 4.82
#